data_AF-A0A5B7JG32-F1
#
_entry.id   AF-A0A5B7JG32-F1
#
_cell.length_a   1.000
_cell.length_b   1.000
_cell.length_c   1.000
_cell.angle_alpha   90.00
_cell.angle_beta   90.00
_cell.angle_gamma   90.00
#
_symmetry.space_group_name_H-M   'P 1'
#
loop_
_entity.id
_entity.type
_entity.pdbx_description
1 polymer ?
#
loop_
_entity_poly.entity_id
_entity_poly.type
_entity_poly.pdbx_seq_one_letter_code
_entity_poly.pdbx_strand_id
1 'polypeptide(L)'
;MCHRAYQSGGHNSKWGNYNCDSPWPLVKSAIQAMVDIEARPDFVLWTGDNAPHTDDPEPNFSVIFSSLSNITGELRTAFHPSIPVLPVLGNHDAFPKNDYPVAGKEFYGKYLTEGGWAALLPAEAQQEFVNGGYYSYTLDSGVMVRGGGDLSDF
;
A
#
# COMPACT_ATOMS: atom_id res chain seq x y z
N MET A 1 -17.08 -12.38 12.16
CA MET A 1 -16.67 -11.29 11.26
C MET A 1 -16.15 -10.14 12.09
N CYS A 2 -14.87 -9.84 11.94
CA CYS A 2 -14.27 -8.62 12.46
C CYS A 2 -15.03 -7.42 11.88
N HIS A 3 -15.20 -6.36 12.68
CA HIS A 3 -15.82 -5.08 12.25
C HIS A 3 -17.35 -5.03 12.03
N ARG A 4 -18.12 -6.05 12.42
CA ARG A 4 -19.57 -5.83 12.70
C ARG A 4 -19.74 -5.18 14.07
N ALA A 5 -20.76 -4.33 14.21
CA ALA A 5 -21.06 -3.55 15.41
C ALA A 5 -20.86 -4.36 16.70
N TYR A 6 -20.25 -3.71 17.69
CA TYR A 6 -19.93 -4.23 19.02
C TYR A 6 -20.95 -5.28 19.49
N GLN A 7 -20.60 -6.55 19.35
CA GLN A 7 -21.38 -7.61 19.98
C GLN A 7 -20.90 -7.74 21.42
N SER A 8 -21.79 -7.46 22.36
CA SER A 8 -21.56 -7.68 23.78
C SER A 8 -21.16 -9.15 24.01
N GLY A 9 -19.85 -9.39 24.19
CA GLY A 9 -19.27 -10.72 24.37
C GLY A 9 -18.09 -11.08 23.46
N GLY A 10 -17.74 -10.26 22.46
CA GLY A 10 -16.59 -10.49 21.56
C GLY A 10 -15.37 -9.65 21.90
N HIS A 11 -14.17 -10.25 21.87
CA HIS A 11 -12.85 -9.66 22.18
C HIS A 11 -12.34 -8.59 21.19
N ASN A 12 -13.22 -7.83 20.51
CA ASN A 12 -12.81 -6.85 19.51
C ASN A 12 -12.59 -5.47 20.16
N SER A 13 -11.33 -5.03 20.23
CA SER A 13 -10.99 -3.70 20.74
C SER A 13 -10.99 -2.64 19.64
N LYS A 14 -10.93 -1.35 20.03
CA LYS A 14 -10.70 -0.23 19.10
C LYS A 14 -9.45 -0.44 18.23
N TRP A 15 -8.44 -1.10 18.77
CA TRP A 15 -7.14 -1.33 18.12
C TRP A 15 -7.08 -2.67 17.39
N GLY A 16 -8.15 -3.47 17.44
CA GLY A 16 -8.23 -4.74 16.74
C GLY A 16 -8.32 -5.95 17.68
N ASN A 17 -8.06 -7.10 17.10
CA ASN A 17 -8.06 -8.42 17.71
C ASN A 17 -7.02 -9.29 16.97
N TYR A 18 -6.34 -10.20 17.65
CA TYR A 18 -5.31 -11.05 17.05
C TYR A 18 -5.77 -11.91 15.87
N ASN A 19 -7.07 -12.21 15.78
CA ASN A 19 -7.66 -13.00 14.70
C ASN A 19 -8.32 -12.13 13.62
N CYS A 20 -7.98 -10.83 13.56
CA CYS A 20 -8.56 -9.86 12.64
C CYS A 20 -7.46 -9.07 11.94
N ASP A 21 -7.73 -8.64 10.70
CA ASP A 21 -6.93 -7.59 10.06
C ASP A 21 -7.03 -6.25 10.81
N SER A 22 -6.09 -5.37 10.48
CA SER A 22 -5.93 -4.07 11.13
C SER A 22 -7.15 -3.16 10.89
N PRO A 23 -7.86 -2.72 11.95
CA PRO A 23 -8.86 -1.67 11.80
C PRO A 23 -8.17 -0.34 11.49
N TRP A 24 -8.88 0.58 10.82
CA TRP A 24 -8.32 1.88 10.44
C TRP A 24 -7.65 2.69 11.57
N PRO A 25 -8.16 2.71 12.82
CA PRO A 25 -7.47 3.36 13.92
C PRO A 25 -6.05 2.80 14.18
N LEU A 26 -5.84 1.50 14.02
CA LEU A 26 -4.52 0.89 14.19
C LEU A 26 -3.56 1.34 13.09
N VAL A 27 -4.00 1.34 11.82
CA VAL A 27 -3.20 1.81 10.68
C VAL A 27 -2.74 3.25 10.90
N LYS A 28 -3.67 4.15 11.26
CA LYS A 28 -3.35 5.55 11.58
C LYS A 28 -2.41 5.69 12.77
N SER A 29 -2.62 4.89 13.83
CA SER A 29 -1.75 4.91 15.01
C SER A 29 -0.33 4.47 14.66
N ALA A 30 -0.17 3.50 13.75
CA ALA A 30 1.13 3.04 13.30
C ALA A 30 1.85 4.13 12.48
N ILE A 31 1.16 4.76 11.53
CA ILE A 31 1.73 5.87 10.74
C ILE A 31 2.12 7.04 11.65
N GLN A 32 1.29 7.41 12.63
CA GLN A 32 1.64 8.45 13.59
C GLN A 32 2.87 8.05 14.42
N ALA A 33 2.95 6.80 14.88
CA ALA A 33 4.11 6.32 15.61
C ALA A 33 5.39 6.37 14.78
N MET A 34 5.33 6.11 13.46
CA MET A 34 6.49 6.28 12.57
C MET A 34 7.00 7.72 12.61
N VAL A 35 6.12 8.71 12.51
CA VAL A 35 6.46 10.13 12.57
C VAL A 35 7.01 10.53 13.94
N ASP A 36 6.44 10.01 15.02
CA ASP A 36 6.88 10.30 16.39
C ASP A 36 8.29 9.73 16.66
N ILE A 37 8.65 8.62 16.02
CA ILE A 37 9.96 7.96 16.12
C ILE A 37 10.98 8.67 15.23
N GLU A 38 10.65 8.89 13.96
CA GLU A 38 11.51 9.53 12.97
C GLU A 38 10.64 10.29 11.96
N ALA A 39 10.55 11.61 12.13
CA ALA A 39 9.73 12.48 11.30
C ALA A 39 10.37 12.82 9.94
N ARG A 40 11.68 12.62 9.78
CA ARG A 40 12.45 12.95 8.57
C ARG A 40 13.39 11.82 8.15
N PRO A 41 12.87 10.61 7.87
CA PRO A 41 13.68 9.58 7.23
C PRO A 41 14.07 9.99 5.82
N ASP A 42 15.14 9.41 5.29
CA ASP A 42 15.56 9.63 3.90
C ASP A 42 14.51 9.15 2.88
N PHE A 43 13.76 8.10 3.24
CA PHE A 43 12.67 7.53 2.45
C PHE A 43 11.81 6.58 3.31
N VAL A 44 10.63 6.22 2.80
CA VAL A 44 9.74 5.20 3.39
C VAL A 44 9.56 4.07 2.40
N LEU A 45 9.77 2.82 2.84
CA LEU A 45 9.40 1.63 2.08
C LEU A 45 8.01 1.17 2.51
N TRP A 46 7.11 0.93 1.55
CA TRP A 46 5.76 0.41 1.81
C TRP A 46 5.52 -0.83 0.95
N THR A 47 5.56 -2.00 1.58
CA THR A 47 5.67 -3.28 0.86
C THR A 47 4.35 -4.02 0.65
N GLY A 48 3.26 -3.31 0.43
CA GLY A 48 1.98 -3.90 -0.01
C GLY A 48 1.09 -4.53 1.08
N ASP A 49 0.16 -5.37 0.63
CA ASP A 49 -0.86 -6.11 1.43
C ASP A 49 -1.84 -5.20 2.18
N ASN A 50 -2.62 -4.45 1.40
CA ASN A 50 -3.52 -3.40 1.91
C ASN A 50 -4.98 -3.85 1.99
N ALA A 51 -5.33 -4.91 1.27
CA ALA A 51 -6.68 -5.47 1.28
C ALA A 51 -6.83 -6.51 2.41
N PRO A 52 -8.01 -6.61 3.04
CA PRO A 52 -8.25 -7.56 4.11
C PRO A 52 -8.31 -9.00 3.60
N HIS A 53 -8.07 -9.96 4.50
CA HIS A 53 -8.30 -11.37 4.29
C HIS A 53 -9.79 -11.69 4.48
N THR A 54 -10.57 -11.69 3.40
CA THR A 54 -11.98 -12.13 3.42
C THR A 54 -12.23 -13.26 2.43
N ASP A 55 -12.96 -14.27 2.87
CA ASP A 55 -13.24 -15.47 2.07
C ASP A 55 -14.47 -15.30 1.15
N ASP A 56 -15.50 -14.54 1.56
CA ASP A 56 -16.71 -14.31 0.75
C ASP A 56 -17.50 -13.05 1.18
N PRO A 57 -17.73 -12.08 0.27
CA PRO A 57 -17.03 -11.91 -1.00
C PRO A 57 -15.56 -11.56 -0.76
N GLU A 58 -14.67 -12.04 -1.63
CA GLU A 58 -13.28 -11.58 -1.67
C GLU A 58 -13.24 -10.07 -2.00
N PRO A 59 -12.27 -9.30 -1.48
CA PRO A 59 -12.18 -7.87 -1.78
C PRO A 59 -11.94 -7.66 -3.26
N ASN A 60 -12.89 -7.01 -3.93
CA ASN A 60 -12.71 -6.60 -5.31
C ASN A 60 -11.86 -5.32 -5.41
N PHE A 61 -11.52 -4.91 -6.63
CA PHE A 61 -10.74 -3.70 -6.89
C PHE A 61 -11.28 -2.43 -6.22
N SER A 62 -12.60 -2.30 -6.02
CA SER A 62 -13.14 -1.12 -5.32
C SER A 62 -12.71 -1.06 -3.86
N VAL A 63 -12.62 -2.20 -3.18
CA VAL A 63 -12.12 -2.27 -1.79
C VAL A 63 -10.61 -2.06 -1.77
N ILE A 64 -9.87 -2.72 -2.68
CA ILE A 64 -8.42 -2.62 -2.81
C ILE A 64 -7.99 -1.16 -3.04
N PHE A 65 -8.56 -0.48 -4.04
CA PHE A 65 -8.21 0.90 -4.34
C PHE A 65 -8.68 1.88 -3.27
N SER A 66 -9.77 1.59 -2.56
CA SER A 66 -10.17 2.37 -1.38
C SER A 66 -9.14 2.26 -0.26
N SER A 67 -8.65 1.05 0.06
CA SER A 67 -7.56 0.86 1.03
C SER A 67 -6.28 1.57 0.59
N LEU A 68 -5.85 1.37 -0.64
CA LEU A 68 -4.64 1.98 -1.19
C LEU A 68 -4.72 3.51 -1.18
N SER A 69 -5.80 4.11 -1.69
CA SER A 69 -5.95 5.56 -1.71
C SER A 69 -5.99 6.17 -0.31
N ASN A 70 -6.64 5.51 0.65
CA ASN A 70 -6.65 5.94 2.05
C ASN A 70 -5.24 5.90 2.66
N ILE A 71 -4.51 4.79 2.49
CA ILE A 71 -3.14 4.63 3.04
C ILE A 71 -2.18 5.62 2.36
N THR A 72 -2.24 5.76 1.03
CA THR A 72 -1.50 6.76 0.27
C THR A 72 -1.78 8.16 0.82
N GLY A 73 -3.04 8.51 1.08
CA GLY A 73 -3.42 9.81 1.63
C GLY A 73 -2.86 10.06 3.03
N GLU A 74 -2.93 9.07 3.93
CA GLU A 74 -2.37 9.19 5.28
C GLU A 74 -0.84 9.31 5.25
N LEU A 75 -0.13 8.48 4.47
CA LEU A 75 1.34 8.55 4.34
C LEU A 75 1.79 9.91 3.78
N ARG A 76 1.10 10.42 2.75
CA ARG A 76 1.40 11.74 2.18
C ARG A 76 1.12 12.90 3.14
N THR A 77 0.18 12.73 4.05
CA THR A 77 -0.14 13.73 5.07
C THR A 77 0.86 13.67 6.23
N ALA A 78 1.30 12.46 6.58
CA ALA A 78 2.19 12.22 7.71
C ALA A 78 3.63 12.68 7.45
N PHE A 79 4.16 12.46 6.23
CA PHE A 79 5.54 12.79 5.87
C PHE A 79 5.65 14.07 5.04
N HIS A 80 6.78 14.77 5.17
CA HIS A 80 7.07 15.95 4.36
C HIS A 80 7.10 15.57 2.86
N PRO A 81 6.59 16.41 1.93
CA PRO A 81 6.52 16.06 0.50
C PRO A 81 7.85 15.74 -0.19
N SER A 82 8.98 16.11 0.41
CA SER A 82 10.32 15.76 -0.09
C SER A 82 10.79 14.37 0.31
N ILE A 83 10.08 13.69 1.23
CA ILE A 83 10.42 12.33 1.67
C ILE A 83 9.72 11.37 0.72
N PRO A 84 10.46 10.62 -0.11
CA PRO A 84 9.85 9.68 -1.04
C PRO A 84 9.23 8.51 -0.27
N VAL A 85 7.99 8.19 -0.60
CA VAL A 85 7.31 6.96 -0.20
C VAL A 85 7.34 6.03 -1.39
N LEU A 86 7.97 4.87 -1.22
CA LEU A 86 8.26 3.91 -2.28
C LEU A 86 7.39 2.66 -2.08
N PRO A 87 6.20 2.61 -2.71
CA PRO A 87 5.29 1.48 -2.60
C PRO A 87 5.71 0.30 -3.48
N VAL A 88 5.35 -0.92 -3.10
CA VAL A 88 5.26 -2.08 -3.99
C VAL A 88 3.95 -2.82 -3.74
N LEU A 89 3.53 -3.63 -4.71
CA LEU A 89 2.31 -4.43 -4.61
C LEU A 89 2.57 -5.70 -3.78
N GLY A 90 1.71 -5.96 -2.81
CA GLY A 90 1.64 -7.23 -2.09
C GLY A 90 0.68 -8.18 -2.78
N ASN A 91 0.68 -9.46 -2.40
CA ASN A 91 -0.11 -10.46 -3.10
C ASN A 91 -1.63 -10.30 -2.91
N HIS A 92 -2.06 -9.57 -1.88
CA HIS A 92 -3.46 -9.20 -1.63
C HIS A 92 -3.91 -7.92 -2.35
N ASP A 93 -3.01 -7.22 -3.06
CA ASP A 93 -3.36 -5.97 -3.75
C ASP A 93 -3.92 -6.21 -5.17
N ALA A 94 -4.31 -7.44 -5.52
CA ALA A 94 -4.95 -7.80 -6.77
C ALA A 94 -6.29 -8.51 -6.55
N PHE A 95 -7.14 -8.51 -7.57
CA PHE A 95 -8.39 -9.26 -7.57
C PHE A 95 -8.53 -10.08 -8.88
N PRO A 96 -8.64 -11.42 -8.80
CA PRO A 96 -8.46 -12.25 -7.58
C PRO A 96 -7.06 -12.10 -6.95
N LYS A 97 -6.91 -12.39 -5.65
CA LYS A 97 -5.59 -12.26 -5.00
C LYS A 97 -4.53 -13.14 -5.67
N ASN A 98 -3.28 -12.67 -5.65
CA ASN A 98 -2.12 -13.23 -6.36
C ASN A 98 -2.20 -13.18 -7.90
N ASP A 99 -3.29 -12.71 -8.50
CA ASP A 99 -3.47 -12.75 -9.96
C ASP A 99 -2.97 -11.46 -10.61
N TYR A 100 -1.68 -11.46 -10.97
CA TYR A 100 -1.02 -10.36 -11.65
C TYR A 100 -0.76 -10.67 -13.13
N PRO A 101 -1.13 -9.78 -14.06
CA PRO A 101 -0.76 -9.94 -15.45
C PRO A 101 0.74 -9.66 -15.64
N VAL A 102 1.42 -10.49 -16.46
CA VAL A 102 2.84 -10.28 -16.82
C VAL A 102 3.09 -8.91 -17.44
N ALA A 103 2.16 -8.44 -18.27
CA ALA A 103 2.14 -7.08 -18.78
C ALA A 103 0.71 -6.56 -18.79
N GLY A 104 0.51 -5.34 -18.29
CA GLY A 104 -0.84 -4.82 -18.08
C GLY A 104 -0.88 -3.33 -17.82
N LYS A 105 -0.61 -2.50 -18.85
CA LYS A 105 -0.65 -1.03 -18.72
C LYS A 105 -1.92 -0.49 -18.10
N GLU A 106 -3.07 -1.02 -18.50
CA GLU A 106 -4.35 -0.62 -17.91
C GLU A 106 -4.46 -1.10 -16.45
N PHE A 107 -4.05 -2.35 -16.18
CA PHE A 107 -4.08 -2.93 -14.84
C PHE A 107 -3.21 -2.15 -13.86
N TYR A 108 -1.92 -2.01 -14.15
CA TYR A 108 -0.98 -1.27 -13.30
C TYR A 108 -1.26 0.23 -13.29
N GLY A 109 -1.73 0.79 -14.41
CA GLY A 109 -2.15 2.19 -14.49
C GLY A 109 -3.21 2.58 -13.46
N LYS A 110 -4.09 1.66 -13.06
CA LYS A 110 -5.11 1.92 -12.03
C LYS A 110 -4.52 2.15 -10.64
N TYR A 111 -3.38 1.57 -10.27
CA TYR A 111 -2.77 1.88 -8.97
C TYR A 111 -2.19 3.29 -8.94
N LEU A 112 -1.71 3.78 -10.10
CA LEU A 112 -1.28 5.18 -10.23
C LEU A 112 -2.47 6.14 -10.07
N THR A 113 -3.60 5.85 -10.72
CA THR A 113 -4.76 6.75 -10.75
C THR A 113 -5.71 6.56 -9.57
N GLU A 114 -6.18 5.34 -9.32
CA GLU A 114 -7.16 4.97 -8.28
C GLU A 114 -6.49 4.74 -6.91
N GLY A 115 -5.28 4.14 -6.90
CA GLY A 115 -4.48 3.97 -5.68
C GLY A 115 -3.71 5.22 -5.23
N GLY A 116 -3.65 6.24 -6.10
CA GLY A 116 -2.99 7.52 -5.84
C GLY A 116 -1.46 7.51 -5.96
N TRP A 117 -0.86 6.44 -6.47
CA TRP A 117 0.59 6.30 -6.54
C TRP A 117 1.25 7.24 -7.55
N ALA A 118 0.48 7.84 -8.48
CA ALA A 118 0.99 8.93 -9.33
C ALA A 118 1.47 10.15 -8.53
N ALA A 119 0.97 10.32 -7.29
CA ALA A 119 1.43 11.38 -6.39
C ALA A 119 2.66 10.99 -5.56
N LEU A 120 3.11 9.73 -5.64
CA LEU A 120 4.26 9.20 -4.89
C LEU A 120 5.47 9.00 -5.82
N LEU A 121 5.25 8.45 -7.00
CA LEU A 121 6.31 8.03 -7.92
C LEU A 121 6.62 9.13 -8.96
N PRO A 122 7.90 9.35 -9.33
CA PRO A 122 8.26 10.22 -10.44
C PRO A 122 7.84 9.62 -11.79
N ALA A 123 7.79 10.44 -12.84
CA ALA A 123 7.29 10.05 -14.15
C ALA A 123 8.02 8.83 -14.75
N GLU A 124 9.34 8.73 -14.54
CA GLU A 124 10.16 7.62 -15.01
C GLU A 124 9.75 6.31 -14.32
N ALA A 125 9.60 6.32 -13.00
CA ALA A 125 9.15 5.16 -12.23
C ALA A 125 7.70 4.78 -12.58
N GLN A 126 6.82 5.76 -12.81
CA GLN A 126 5.46 5.50 -13.30
C GLN A 126 5.47 4.78 -14.65
N GLN A 127 6.36 5.16 -15.57
CA GLN A 127 6.47 4.55 -16.89
C GLN A 127 6.93 3.09 -16.83
N GLU A 128 7.86 2.76 -15.93
CA GLU A 128 8.27 1.38 -15.67
C GLU A 128 7.12 0.60 -15.02
N PHE A 129 6.50 1.18 -13.98
CA PHE A 129 5.46 0.55 -13.20
C PHE A 129 4.25 0.13 -14.04
N VAL A 130 3.81 0.97 -14.98
CA VAL A 130 2.68 0.57 -15.86
C VAL A 130 3.01 -0.63 -16.75
N ASN A 131 4.27 -0.93 -17.03
CA ASN A 131 4.60 -2.05 -17.90
C ASN A 131 4.50 -3.40 -17.19
N GLY A 132 4.86 -3.47 -15.90
CA GLY A 132 4.96 -4.75 -15.19
C GLY A 132 4.86 -4.71 -13.67
N GLY A 133 4.41 -3.60 -13.08
CA GLY A 133 4.24 -3.49 -11.62
C GLY A 133 5.54 -3.29 -10.84
N TYR A 134 6.65 -3.01 -11.53
CA TYR A 134 7.97 -2.75 -10.94
C TYR A 134 8.55 -1.41 -11.39
N TYR A 135 9.50 -0.86 -10.64
CA TYR A 135 10.21 0.37 -10.99
C TYR A 135 11.57 0.48 -10.28
N SER A 136 12.39 1.39 -10.78
CA SER A 136 13.61 1.86 -10.13
C SER A 136 13.44 3.31 -9.65
N TYR A 137 14.05 3.63 -8.51
CA TYR A 137 14.12 4.98 -7.95
C TYR A 137 15.54 5.25 -7.44
N THR A 138 16.14 6.38 -7.82
CA THR A 138 17.47 6.77 -7.31
C THR A 138 17.31 7.89 -6.29
N LEU A 139 17.79 7.65 -5.07
CA LEU A 139 17.82 8.64 -3.99
C LEU A 139 18.88 9.73 -4.30
N ASP A 140 18.75 10.90 -3.67
CA ASP A 140 19.73 11.99 -3.79
C ASP A 140 21.15 11.57 -3.36
N SER A 141 21.25 10.55 -2.48
CA SER A 141 22.51 9.94 -2.08
C SER A 141 23.21 9.13 -3.18
N GLY A 142 22.52 8.88 -4.31
CA GLY A 142 22.96 8.01 -5.38
C GLY A 142 22.62 6.52 -5.18
N VAL A 143 22.00 6.16 -4.06
CA VAL A 143 21.51 4.79 -3.81
C VAL A 143 20.29 4.52 -4.67
N MET A 144 20.30 3.41 -5.43
CA MET A 144 19.16 2.95 -6.22
C MET A 144 18.32 1.94 -5.43
N VAL A 145 17.03 2.21 -5.34
CA VAL A 145 16.00 1.31 -4.82
C VAL A 145 15.23 0.72 -6.01
N ARG A 146 15.01 -0.59 -6.01
CA ARG A 146 14.23 -1.32 -7.01
C ARG A 146 13.01 -1.93 -6.33
N GLY A 147 11.82 -1.51 -6.73
CA GLY A 147 10.55 -1.96 -6.16
C GLY A 147 9.81 -2.85 -7.17
N GLY A 148 9.52 -4.09 -6.80
CA GLY A 148 8.89 -5.09 -7.67
C GLY A 148 8.37 -6.27 -6.85
N GLY A 149 7.67 -7.20 -7.51
CA GLY A 149 7.09 -8.38 -6.86
C GLY A 149 8.09 -9.54 -6.72
N ASP A 150 9.04 -9.64 -7.65
CA ASP A 150 10.09 -10.67 -7.66
C ASP A 150 11.45 -10.03 -8.06
N LEU A 151 12.55 -10.65 -7.64
CA LEU A 151 13.90 -10.34 -8.11
C LEU A 151 14.06 -10.56 -9.62
N SER A 152 13.23 -11.40 -10.24
CA SER A 152 13.24 -11.58 -11.70
C SER A 152 12.80 -10.36 -12.50
N ASP A 153 12.23 -9.34 -11.85
CA ASP A 153 11.75 -8.11 -12.48
C ASP A 153 12.91 -7.16 -12.91
N PHE A 154 14.17 -7.53 -12.62
CA PHE A 154 15.32 -6.62 -12.56
C PHE A 154 16.60 -7.09 -13.25
#